data_AF-A0A2S5A2P1-F1
#
_entry.id   AF-A0A2S5A2P1-F1
#
_cell.length_a   1.000
_cell.length_b   1.000
_cell.length_c   1.000
_cell.angle_alpha   90.00
_cell.angle_beta   90.00
_cell.angle_gamma   90.00
#
_symmetry.space_group_name_H-M   'P 1'
#
loop_
_entity.id
_entity.type
_entity.pdbx_description
1 polymer ?
#
loop_
_entity_poly.entity_id
_entity_poly.type
_entity_poly.pdbx_seq_one_letter_code
_entity_poly.pdbx_strand_id
1 'polypeptide(L)'
;MAKPNLPVFNSPEEQFQQLRKLIIERIIVLMDSNFSSLINLLYRADVDEFKLKKALAENPDNPAEIIADAYIQRQLQKIETRKKYRK
;
A
#
# COMPACT_ATOMS: atom_id res chain seq x y z
N MET A 1 -21.33 3.71 29.82
CA MET A 1 -20.90 4.05 28.45
C MET A 1 -20.18 2.83 27.88
N ALA A 2 -20.72 2.20 26.84
CA ALA A 2 -20.09 1.04 26.21
C ALA A 2 -18.76 1.48 25.59
N LYS A 3 -17.67 0.80 25.96
CA LYS A 3 -16.38 0.97 25.28
C LYS A 3 -16.60 0.64 23.80
N PRO A 4 -16.17 1.47 22.85
CA PRO A 4 -16.26 1.13 21.44
C PRO A 4 -15.50 -0.20 21.24
N ASN A 5 -16.20 -1.20 20.71
CA ASN A 5 -15.64 -2.51 20.43
C ASN A 5 -14.67 -2.34 19.25
N LEU A 6 -13.39 -2.11 19.56
CA LEU A 6 -12.34 -2.11 18.55
C LEU A 6 -12.30 -3.52 17.93
N PRO A 7 -12.14 -3.65 16.61
CA PRO A 7 -12.03 -4.95 15.98
C PRO A 7 -10.89 -5.74 16.64
N VAL A 8 -11.22 -6.89 17.23
CA VAL A 8 -10.24 -7.85 17.73
C VAL A 8 -9.72 -8.60 16.50
N PHE A 9 -8.43 -8.46 16.22
CA PHE A 9 -7.80 -9.14 15.09
C PHE A 9 -7.40 -10.56 15.51
N ASN A 10 -7.81 -11.58 14.75
CA ASN A 10 -7.64 -12.97 15.16
C ASN A 10 -6.36 -13.63 14.61
N SER A 11 -5.68 -13.00 13.63
CA SER A 11 -4.41 -13.48 13.06
C SER A 11 -3.55 -12.36 12.42
N PRO A 12 -2.23 -12.56 12.25
CA PRO A 12 -1.38 -11.66 11.47
C PRO A 12 -1.85 -11.46 10.02
N GLU A 13 -2.38 -12.51 9.40
CA GLU A 13 -2.91 -12.47 8.04
C GLU A 13 -4.13 -11.53 7.95
N GLU A 14 -5.07 -11.63 8.89
CA GLU A 14 -6.22 -10.73 8.96
C GLU A 14 -5.80 -9.27 9.16
N GLN A 15 -4.81 -9.02 10.03
CA GLN A 15 -4.26 -7.67 10.23
C GLN A 15 -3.66 -7.11 8.94
N PHE A 16 -2.90 -7.94 8.22
CA PHE A 16 -2.31 -7.53 6.95
C PHE A 16 -3.38 -7.21 5.89
N GLN A 17 -4.42 -8.05 5.77
CA GLN A 17 -5.50 -7.80 4.81
C GLN A 17 -6.26 -6.52 5.11
N GLN A 18 -6.51 -6.21 6.39
CA GLN A 18 -7.14 -4.96 6.77
C GLN A 18 -6.25 -3.75 6.51
N LEU A 19 -4.95 -3.86 6.82
CA LEU A 19 -3.99 -2.80 6.48
C LEU A 19 -3.95 -2.56 4.97
N ARG A 20 -3.92 -3.63 4.16
CA ARG A 20 -3.97 -3.54 2.70
C ARG A 20 -5.24 -2.82 2.26
N LYS A 21 -6.40 -3.16 2.82
CA LYS A 21 -7.67 -2.51 2.50
C LYS A 21 -7.64 -1.00 2.81
N LEU A 22 -7.15 -0.60 3.98
CA LEU A 22 -7.02 0.82 4.34
C LEU A 22 -6.07 1.58 3.40
N ILE A 23 -5.00 0.93 2.95
CA ILE A 23 -4.09 1.53 1.96
C ILE A 23 -4.81 1.70 0.62
N ILE A 24 -5.53 0.69 0.13
CA ILE A 24 -6.32 0.78 -1.11
C ILE A 24 -7.31 1.94 -1.04
N GLU A 25 -8.10 2.03 0.04
CA GLU A 25 -9.05 3.13 0.25
C GLU A 25 -8.35 4.50 0.20
N ARG A 26 -7.17 4.61 0.82
CA ARG A 26 -6.39 5.84 0.76
C ARG A 26 -5.88 6.15 -0.65
N ILE A 27 -5.45 5.14 -1.41
CA ILE A 27 -5.02 5.30 -2.80
C ILE A 27 -6.18 5.77 -3.67
N ILE A 28 -7.37 5.19 -3.54
CA ILE A 28 -8.58 5.62 -4.25
C ILE A 28 -8.83 7.11 -4.00
N VAL A 29 -8.85 7.52 -2.72
CA VAL A 29 -9.05 8.94 -2.36
C VAL A 29 -7.99 9.83 -3.00
N LEU A 30 -6.72 9.43 -3.02
CA LEU A 30 -5.66 10.23 -3.65
C LEU A 30 -5.78 10.26 -5.17
N MET A 31 -6.19 9.17 -5.82
CA MET A 31 -6.43 9.14 -7.27
C MET A 31 -7.50 10.16 -7.67
N ASP A 32 -8.60 10.20 -6.92
CA ASP A 32 -9.76 11.03 -7.24
C ASP A 32 -9.58 12.50 -6.84
N SER A 33 -8.96 12.75 -5.68
CA SER A 33 -8.93 14.10 -5.09
C SER A 33 -7.57 14.80 -5.18
N ASN A 34 -6.46 14.06 -5.31
CA ASN A 34 -5.13 14.65 -5.30
C ASN A 34 -4.07 13.72 -5.93
N PHE A 35 -4.16 13.56 -7.24
CA PHE A 35 -3.26 12.67 -7.98
C PHE A 35 -1.78 13.07 -7.83
N SER A 36 -1.48 14.38 -7.77
CA SER A 36 -0.12 14.87 -7.54
C SER A 36 0.46 14.38 -6.21
N SER A 37 -0.35 14.34 -5.14
CA SER A 37 0.08 13.75 -3.86
C SER A 37 0.31 12.25 -3.94
N LEU A 38 -0.47 11.52 -4.75
CA LEU A 38 -0.22 10.10 -5.01
C LEU A 38 1.15 9.88 -5.66
N ILE A 39 1.44 10.60 -6.74
CA ILE A 39 2.73 10.48 -7.44
C ILE A 39 3.89 10.82 -6.51
N ASN A 40 3.79 11.89 -5.73
CA ASN A 40 4.80 12.28 -4.75
C ASN A 40 5.02 11.21 -3.68
N LEU A 41 3.94 10.56 -3.21
CA LEU A 41 4.02 9.45 -2.26
C LEU A 41 4.80 8.27 -2.84
N LEU A 42 4.46 7.84 -4.06
CA LEU A 42 5.08 6.69 -4.71
C LEU A 42 6.57 6.93 -4.98
N TYR A 43 6.94 8.14 -5.42
CA TYR A 43 8.33 8.52 -5.64
C TYR A 43 9.15 8.50 -4.34
N ARG A 44 8.65 9.10 -3.25
CA ARG A 44 9.32 9.07 -1.93
C ARG A 44 9.41 7.66 -1.36
N ALA A 45 8.43 6.83 -1.68
CA ALA A 45 8.43 5.42 -1.31
C ALA A 45 9.44 4.61 -2.12
N ASP A 46 10.00 5.15 -3.20
CA ASP A 46 10.90 4.46 -4.12
C ASP A 46 10.21 3.26 -4.79
N VAL A 47 8.96 3.47 -5.24
CA VAL A 47 8.21 2.50 -6.04
C VAL A 47 8.74 2.52 -7.47
N ASP A 48 9.02 1.34 -8.02
CA ASP A 48 9.53 1.17 -9.39
C ASP A 48 8.45 1.56 -10.41
N GLU A 49 8.61 2.75 -11.00
CA GLU A 49 7.65 3.34 -11.94
C GLU A 49 7.47 2.48 -13.19
N PHE A 50 8.54 1.86 -13.71
CA PHE A 50 8.47 1.03 -14.90
C PHE A 50 7.62 -0.22 -14.66
N LYS A 51 7.88 -0.92 -13.54
CA LYS A 51 7.08 -2.09 -13.15
C LYS A 51 5.64 -1.71 -12.86
N LEU A 52 5.41 -0.58 -12.20
CA LEU A 52 4.05 -0.11 -11.90
C LEU A 52 3.27 0.20 -13.18
N LYS A 53 3.85 0.96 -14.11
CA LYS A 53 3.22 1.27 -15.42
C LYS A 53 2.89 0.00 -16.19
N LYS A 54 3.80 -0.98 -16.20
CA LYS A 54 3.55 -2.28 -16.83
C LYS A 54 2.37 -3.01 -16.20
N ALA A 55 2.35 -3.11 -14.86
CA ALA A 55 1.27 -3.79 -14.14
C ALA A 55 -0.11 -3.13 -14.38
N LEU A 56 -0.14 -1.80 -14.41
CA LEU A 56 -1.36 -1.04 -14.72
C LEU A 56 -1.84 -1.24 -16.16
N ALA A 57 -0.92 -1.35 -17.12
CA ALA A 57 -1.27 -1.63 -18.51
C ALA A 57 -1.80 -3.06 -18.71
N GLU A 58 -1.28 -4.03 -17.96
CA GLU A 58 -1.71 -5.43 -18.02
C GLU A 58 -3.06 -5.68 -17.31
N ASN A 59 -3.38 -4.90 -16.27
CA ASN A 59 -4.58 -5.09 -15.46
C ASN A 59 -5.29 -3.75 -15.20
N PRO A 60 -5.96 -3.16 -16.20
CA PRO A 60 -6.51 -1.81 -16.10
C PRO A 60 -7.71 -1.68 -15.14
N ASP A 61 -8.36 -2.79 -14.78
CA ASP A 61 -9.61 -2.77 -14.01
C ASP A 61 -9.42 -2.44 -12.52
N ASN A 62 -8.22 -2.66 -11.96
CA ASN A 62 -7.96 -2.53 -10.52
C ASN A 62 -6.71 -1.66 -10.20
N PRO A 63 -6.64 -0.40 -10.69
CA PRO A 63 -5.44 0.42 -10.57
C PRO A 63 -5.07 0.73 -9.11
N ALA A 64 -6.05 0.95 -8.24
CA ALA A 64 -5.80 1.25 -6.83
C ALA A 64 -5.17 0.06 -6.08
N GLU A 65 -5.62 -1.16 -6.38
CA GLU A 65 -5.06 -2.39 -5.80
C GLU A 65 -3.62 -2.60 -6.24
N ILE A 66 -3.35 -2.43 -7.54
CA ILE A 66 -2.00 -2.56 -8.12
C ILE A 66 -1.04 -1.55 -7.48
N ILE A 67 -1.47 -0.31 -7.34
CA ILE A 67 -0.67 0.76 -6.73
C ILE A 67 -0.42 0.47 -5.24
N ALA A 68 -1.45 0.04 -4.51
CA ALA A 68 -1.33 -0.31 -3.09
C ALA A 68 -0.36 -1.48 -2.88
N ASP A 69 -0.46 -2.52 -3.68
CA ASP A 69 0.40 -3.70 -3.59
C ASP A 69 1.85 -3.36 -3.94
N ALA A 70 2.08 -2.57 -4.99
CA ALA A 70 3.42 -2.08 -5.32
C ALA A 70 4.04 -1.25 -4.18
N TYR A 71 3.25 -0.39 -3.54
CA TYR A 71 3.69 0.40 -2.38
C TYR A 71 4.03 -0.50 -1.18
N ILE A 72 3.15 -1.44 -0.84
CA ILE A 72 3.35 -2.39 0.28
C ILE A 72 4.59 -3.24 0.04
N GLN A 73 4.74 -3.81 -1.15
CA GLN A 73 5.90 -4.61 -1.53
C GLN A 73 7.20 -3.81 -1.32
N ARG A 74 7.21 -2.53 -1.71
CA ARG A 74 8.38 -1.68 -1.49
C ARG A 74 8.65 -1.44 -0.01
N GLN A 75 7.63 -1.26 0.83
CA GLN A 75 7.81 -1.13 2.29
C GLN A 75 8.40 -2.40 2.91
N LEU A 76 7.91 -3.57 2.50
CA LEU A 76 8.43 -4.86 2.97
C LEU A 76 9.92 -5.02 2.59
N GLN A 77 10.29 -4.71 1.35
CA GLN A 77 11.70 -4.70 0.93
C GLN A 77 12.58 -3.76 1.75
N LYS A 78 12.07 -2.57 2.14
CA LYS A 78 12.81 -1.65 3.03
C LYS A 78 13.02 -2.27 4.41
N ILE A 79 12.00 -2.93 4.95
CA ILE A 79 12.09 -3.61 6.25
C ILE A 79 13.13 -4.72 6.18
N GLU A 80 13.09 -5.56 5.16
CA GLU A 80 14.07 -6.65 4.95
C GLU A 80 15.49 -6.10 4.78
N THR A 81 15.66 -5.07 3.96
CA THR A 81 16.96 -4.40 3.78
C THR A 81 17.50 -3.88 5.11
N ARG A 82 16.67 -3.18 5.89
CA ARG A 82 17.07 -2.70 7.23
C ARG A 82 17.43 -3.86 8.16
N LYS A 83 16.65 -4.95 8.18
CA LYS A 83 16.97 -6.15 8.98
C LYS A 83 18.33 -6.74 8.58
N LYS A 84 18.64 -6.78 7.28
CA LYS A 84 19.89 -7.34 6.74
C LYS A 84 21.13 -6.51 7.08
N TYR A 85 21.00 -5.19 7.12
CA TYR A 85 22.14 -4.27 7.29
C TYR A 85 22.21 -3.58 8.66
N ARG A 86 21.24 -3.81 9.55
CA ARG A 86 21.28 -3.36 10.95
C ARG A 86 22.17 -4.30 11.75
N LYS A 87 23.48 -3.99 11.78
CA LYS A 87 24.36 -4.42 12.87
C LYS A 87 23.90 -3.81 14.18
#